data_AF-A0A8T3X193-F1
#
_entry.id   AF-A0A8T3X193-F1
#
_cell.length_a   1.000
_cell.length_b   1.000
_cell.length_c   1.000
_cell.angle_alpha   90.00
_cell.angle_beta   90.00
_cell.angle_gamma   90.00
#
_symmetry.space_group_name_H-M   'P 1'
#
loop_
_entity.id
_entity.type
_entity.pdbx_description
1 polymer ?
#
loop_
_entity_poly.entity_id
_entity_poly.type
_entity_poly.pdbx_seq_one_letter_code
_entity_poly.pdbx_strand_id
1 'polypeptide(L)'
;MNRKEALVWVIIVILVAAIGILVFRGKAISGGQEQIPSPAEQLSPPAGESPDGQTIGEQPEELPQSPLEETSQSAAAQKQTGSGVPPVTISIEIRKFIPDEVSIEPGTQVTWINNDRVPHTMVEYHRKFYGPRMLPGESFSVVFTEPGVYTYFSANFPKWGKGKIVVGSPENQITGDVVAELAREENDSKFALLTLLFVVLVYTVCVVVHRKRRY
;
A
#
# COMPACT_ATOMS: atom_id res chain seq x y z
N MET A 1 -52.80 23.79 10.43
CA MET A 1 -51.34 24.02 10.33
C MET A 1 -51.10 24.90 9.11
N ASN A 2 -50.49 26.07 9.28
CA ASN A 2 -50.39 27.06 8.21
C ASN A 2 -49.26 26.69 7.24
N ARG A 3 -49.38 27.01 5.95
CA ARG A 3 -48.35 26.70 4.93
C ARG A 3 -46.94 27.16 5.33
N LYS A 4 -46.85 28.26 6.08
CA LYS A 4 -45.58 28.78 6.63
C LYS A 4 -45.00 27.90 7.73
N GLU A 5 -45.84 27.29 8.56
CA GLU A 5 -45.37 26.36 9.58
C GLU A 5 -45.02 24.99 9.00
N ALA A 6 -45.77 24.51 8.01
CA ALA A 6 -45.41 23.30 7.27
C ALA A 6 -44.03 23.44 6.59
N LEU A 7 -43.74 24.61 6.02
CA LEU A 7 -42.44 24.89 5.39
C LEU A 7 -41.29 24.89 6.43
N VAL A 8 -41.52 25.45 7.63
CA VAL A 8 -40.53 25.44 8.72
C VAL A 8 -40.24 24.01 9.19
N TRP A 9 -41.26 23.18 9.35
CA TRP A 9 -41.07 21.76 9.72
C TRP A 9 -40.33 20.97 8.65
N VAL A 10 -40.59 21.22 7.36
CA VAL A 10 -39.86 20.57 6.25
C VAL A 10 -38.40 20.97 6.24
N ILE A 11 -38.07 22.25 6.46
CA ILE A 11 -36.67 22.71 6.53
C ILE A 11 -35.95 22.09 7.72
N ILE A 12 -36.60 21.99 8.89
CA ILE A 12 -36.02 21.36 10.08
C ILE A 12 -35.73 19.88 9.82
N VAL A 13 -36.65 19.15 9.20
CA VAL A 13 -36.45 17.72 8.86
C VAL A 13 -35.30 17.54 7.86
N ILE A 14 -35.20 18.40 6.83
CA ILE A 14 -34.10 18.35 5.86
C ILE A 14 -32.75 18.66 6.53
N LEU A 15 -32.70 19.63 7.44
CA LEU A 15 -31.48 19.97 8.17
C LEU A 15 -31.05 18.85 9.13
N VAL A 16 -31.99 18.22 9.84
CA VAL A 16 -31.70 17.07 10.71
C VAL A 16 -31.22 15.88 9.90
N ALA A 17 -31.82 15.61 8.73
CA ALA A 17 -31.37 14.54 7.84
C ALA A 17 -29.98 14.82 7.25
N ALA A 18 -29.69 16.05 6.84
CA ALA A 18 -28.39 16.45 6.31
C ALA A 18 -27.28 16.33 7.36
N ILE A 19 -27.56 16.71 8.61
CA ILE A 19 -26.63 16.56 9.74
C ILE A 19 -26.44 15.08 10.10
N GLY A 20 -27.50 14.27 10.06
CA GLY A 20 -27.41 12.81 10.25
C GLY A 20 -26.50 12.14 9.21
N ILE A 21 -26.57 12.56 7.94
CA ILE A 21 -25.69 12.06 6.87
C ILE A 21 -24.23 12.49 7.10
N LEU A 22 -23.98 13.70 7.61
CA LEU A 22 -22.64 14.21 7.94
C LEU A 22 -22.00 13.50 9.13
N VAL A 23 -22.78 13.13 10.16
CA VAL A 23 -22.30 12.38 11.33
C VAL A 23 -22.12 10.89 11.03
N PHE A 24 -22.89 10.32 10.11
CA PHE A 24 -22.79 8.89 9.75
C PHE A 24 -21.65 8.56 8.77
N ARG A 25 -21.01 9.56 8.13
CA ARG A 25 -19.80 9.33 7.31
C ARG A 25 -18.53 9.01 8.13
N GLY A 26 -18.59 9.09 9.45
CA GLY A 26 -17.47 8.80 10.35
C GLY A 26 -17.36 7.35 10.87
N LYS A 27 -18.25 6.44 10.46
CA LYS A 27 -18.21 5.03 10.93
C LYS A 27 -18.48 4.05 9.78
N ALA A 28 -17.56 3.99 8.81
CA ALA A 28 -17.50 2.85 7.90
C ALA A 28 -16.91 1.66 8.64
N ILE A 29 -17.80 0.73 8.97
CA ILE A 29 -17.55 -0.58 9.53
C ILE A 29 -16.68 -1.38 8.56
N SER A 30 -15.58 -1.88 9.09
CA SER A 30 -14.85 -3.04 8.57
C SER A 30 -15.84 -4.19 8.35
N GLY A 31 -16.10 -4.53 7.09
CA GLY A 31 -16.99 -5.62 6.71
C GLY A 31 -16.59 -6.11 5.33
N GLY A 32 -15.88 -7.24 5.28
CA GLY A 32 -15.41 -7.83 4.04
C GLY A 32 -16.53 -8.45 3.21
N GLN A 33 -16.25 -8.58 1.91
CA GLN A 33 -16.63 -9.76 1.14
C GLN A 33 -15.49 -10.11 0.18
N GLU A 34 -15.06 -11.36 0.30
CA GLU A 34 -14.29 -12.11 -0.68
C GLU A 34 -14.95 -12.01 -2.05
N GLN A 35 -14.14 -11.69 -3.05
CA GLN A 35 -14.38 -12.18 -4.40
C GLN A 35 -13.04 -12.73 -4.90
N ILE A 36 -12.92 -14.06 -4.82
CA ILE A 36 -11.83 -14.82 -5.41
C ILE A 36 -12.14 -14.95 -6.90
N PRO A 37 -11.42 -14.30 -7.83
CA PRO A 37 -11.42 -14.77 -9.20
C PRO A 37 -10.55 -16.03 -9.29
N SER A 38 -11.17 -17.08 -9.84
CA SER A 38 -10.61 -18.38 -10.16
C SER A 38 -9.33 -18.27 -11.01
N PRO A 39 -8.25 -19.02 -10.71
CA PRO A 39 -7.05 -19.05 -11.54
C PRO A 39 -7.23 -20.02 -12.72
N ALA A 40 -7.73 -19.54 -13.86
CA ALA A 40 -7.66 -20.26 -15.13
C ALA A 40 -7.95 -19.34 -16.34
N GLU A 41 -6.91 -18.69 -16.86
CA GLU A 41 -6.70 -18.33 -18.27
C GLU A 41 -5.25 -17.80 -18.37
N GLN A 42 -4.23 -18.65 -18.43
CA GLN A 42 -3.85 -19.51 -19.56
C GLN A 42 -3.38 -18.69 -20.78
N LEU A 43 -2.11 -18.30 -20.76
CA LEU A 43 -1.27 -18.35 -21.96
C LEU A 43 -0.32 -19.53 -21.77
N SER A 44 -0.70 -20.65 -22.38
CA SER A 44 0.09 -21.88 -22.44
C SER A 44 1.37 -21.69 -23.25
N PRO A 45 2.47 -22.39 -22.92
CA PRO A 45 3.54 -22.65 -23.88
C PRO A 45 3.07 -23.70 -24.91
N PRO A 46 3.50 -23.64 -26.18
CA PRO A 46 3.20 -24.72 -27.13
C PRO A 46 4.05 -25.96 -26.84
N ALA A 47 3.41 -27.12 -26.82
CA ALA A 47 4.01 -28.45 -26.85
C ALA A 47 3.43 -29.26 -28.02
N GLY A 48 4.26 -30.12 -28.63
CA GLY A 48 3.89 -31.17 -29.60
C GLY A 48 4.66 -31.03 -30.93
N GLU A 49 5.72 -31.81 -31.18
CA GLU A 49 5.76 -33.21 -31.71
C GLU A 49 5.73 -33.23 -33.25
N SER A 50 6.44 -34.07 -34.03
CA SER A 50 7.35 -35.22 -33.86
C SER A 50 7.94 -35.54 -35.29
N PRO A 51 8.21 -36.80 -35.71
CA PRO A 51 9.45 -37.60 -35.68
C PRO A 51 10.16 -37.73 -37.06
N ASP A 52 11.34 -38.38 -37.12
CA ASP A 52 11.65 -39.49 -38.06
C ASP A 52 13.12 -40.00 -37.92
N GLY A 53 13.28 -41.35 -37.92
CA GLY A 53 14.55 -42.07 -38.08
C GLY A 53 15.07 -42.00 -39.53
N GLN A 54 16.24 -42.49 -39.96
CA GLN A 54 17.11 -43.61 -39.57
C GLN A 54 18.49 -43.46 -40.28
N THR A 55 19.57 -43.94 -39.62
CA THR A 55 20.79 -44.67 -40.12
C THR A 55 21.58 -44.13 -41.35
N ILE A 56 22.92 -44.00 -41.44
CA ILE A 56 24.09 -44.91 -41.30
C ILE A 56 25.35 -44.00 -41.20
N GLY A 57 26.33 -44.15 -40.29
CA GLY A 57 27.51 -45.04 -40.42
C GLY A 57 28.83 -44.38 -39.95
N GLU A 58 29.64 -45.19 -39.25
CA GLU A 58 31.12 -45.12 -39.08
C GLU A 58 31.81 -44.05 -38.18
N GLN A 59 32.93 -44.50 -37.61
CA GLN A 59 33.71 -44.05 -36.43
C GLN A 59 35.12 -43.55 -36.89
N PRO A 60 36.07 -43.11 -36.03
CA PRO A 60 36.21 -41.87 -35.23
C PRO A 60 37.40 -40.98 -35.67
N GLU A 61 37.44 -39.67 -35.35
CA GLU A 61 38.74 -38.93 -35.24
C GLU A 61 38.65 -37.58 -34.46
N GLU A 62 39.45 -37.52 -33.38
CA GLU A 62 40.24 -36.41 -32.76
C GLU A 62 39.73 -34.96 -32.48
N LEU A 63 40.07 -34.47 -31.27
CA LEU A 63 39.97 -33.11 -30.65
C LEU A 63 40.81 -32.01 -31.38
N PRO A 64 40.74 -30.66 -31.12
CA PRO A 64 40.25 -29.92 -29.92
C PRO A 64 39.50 -28.54 -30.12
N GLN A 65 38.83 -28.08 -29.04
CA GLN A 65 38.61 -26.71 -28.46
C GLN A 65 38.21 -25.43 -29.29
N SER A 66 37.02 -24.87 -28.94
CA SER A 66 36.61 -23.44 -28.67
C SER A 66 36.73 -22.33 -29.75
N PRO A 67 36.04 -21.15 -29.67
CA PRO A 67 34.98 -20.67 -28.77
C PRO A 67 33.71 -20.08 -29.45
N LEU A 68 32.68 -19.93 -28.61
CA LEU A 68 31.49 -19.06 -28.66
C LEU A 68 31.53 -17.86 -29.62
N GLU A 69 30.51 -17.72 -30.47
CA GLU A 69 29.98 -16.43 -30.90
C GLU A 69 28.54 -16.60 -31.42
N GLU A 70 27.55 -16.20 -30.60
CA GLU A 70 26.28 -15.76 -31.13
C GLU A 70 25.77 -14.55 -30.33
N THR A 71 25.17 -13.66 -31.10
CA THR A 71 25.09 -12.22 -30.90
C THR A 71 23.79 -11.82 -30.20
N SER A 72 23.86 -10.71 -29.45
CA SER A 72 22.78 -9.80 -29.08
C SER A 72 21.66 -10.31 -28.16
N GLN A 73 21.46 -9.60 -27.04
CA GLN A 73 20.39 -8.58 -26.99
C GLN A 73 20.45 -7.73 -25.70
N SER A 74 20.58 -6.42 -25.94
CA SER A 74 19.80 -5.34 -25.32
C SER A 74 19.80 -5.20 -23.79
N ALA A 75 20.88 -4.62 -23.26
CA ALA A 75 20.81 -3.90 -21.98
C ALA A 75 20.10 -2.55 -22.20
N ALA A 76 18.78 -2.51 -21.98
CA ALA A 76 18.07 -1.27 -21.77
C ALA A 76 18.52 -0.69 -20.42
N ALA A 77 19.50 0.20 -20.45
CA ALA A 77 19.90 1.01 -19.31
C ALA A 77 18.73 1.89 -18.88
N GLN A 78 17.96 1.44 -17.89
CA GLN A 78 17.03 2.31 -17.17
C GLN A 78 17.87 3.32 -16.37
N LYS A 79 17.81 4.55 -16.86
CA LYS A 79 18.37 5.77 -16.28
C LYS A 79 18.03 5.87 -14.79
N GLN A 80 18.97 5.51 -13.92
CA GLN A 80 18.91 5.77 -12.49
C GLN A 80 18.89 7.29 -12.26
N THR A 81 17.70 7.84 -12.04
CA THR A 81 17.55 9.16 -11.42
C THR A 81 17.78 8.98 -9.92
N GLY A 82 19.05 8.89 -9.52
CA GLY A 82 19.42 8.85 -8.12
C GLY A 82 19.13 10.20 -7.46
N SER A 83 18.11 10.24 -6.61
CA SER A 83 18.14 11.10 -5.43
C SER A 83 19.50 10.84 -4.78
N GLY A 84 20.33 11.84 -4.50
CA GLY A 84 21.74 11.69 -4.08
C GLY A 84 21.98 10.96 -2.75
N VAL A 85 20.99 10.18 -2.27
CA VAL A 85 20.99 9.35 -1.08
C VAL A 85 21.48 7.95 -1.46
N PRO A 86 22.45 7.37 -0.72
CA PRO A 86 22.99 6.05 -1.05
C PRO A 86 21.92 4.95 -0.94
N PRO A 87 21.90 3.97 -1.86
CA PRO A 87 21.00 2.83 -1.78
C PRO A 87 21.40 1.86 -0.67
N VAL A 88 20.44 1.10 -0.17
CA VAL A 88 20.63 0.07 0.87
C VAL A 88 20.25 -1.30 0.30
N THR A 89 21.01 -2.34 0.67
CA THR A 89 20.75 -3.73 0.25
C THR A 89 20.43 -4.60 1.45
N ILE A 90 19.45 -5.50 1.29
CA ILE A 90 19.05 -6.51 2.27
C ILE A 90 19.16 -7.89 1.60
N SER A 91 20.04 -8.74 2.12
CA SER A 91 20.16 -10.14 1.68
C SER A 91 19.07 -10.99 2.31
N ILE A 92 18.45 -11.88 1.52
CA ILE A 92 17.61 -12.96 2.03
C ILE A 92 18.45 -14.23 1.96
N GLU A 93 18.86 -14.76 3.10
CA GLU A 93 19.67 -15.98 3.15
C GLU A 93 19.38 -16.77 4.42
N ILE A 94 19.44 -18.11 4.31
CA ILE A 94 19.19 -19.03 5.43
C ILE A 94 17.87 -18.69 6.16
N ARG A 95 16.84 -18.35 5.37
CA ARG A 95 15.49 -17.98 5.83
C ARG A 95 15.45 -16.72 6.71
N LYS A 96 16.40 -15.80 6.56
CA LYS A 96 16.48 -14.54 7.31
C LYS A 96 16.69 -13.35 6.38
N PHE A 97 16.30 -12.17 6.87
CA PHE A 97 16.69 -10.88 6.29
C PHE A 97 17.97 -10.41 6.95
N ILE A 98 18.94 -9.98 6.15
CA ILE A 98 20.25 -9.53 6.63
C ILE A 98 20.62 -8.20 5.96
N PRO A 99 20.67 -7.09 6.72
CA PRO A 99 20.18 -6.95 8.10
C PRO A 99 18.64 -7.12 8.18
N ASP A 100 18.14 -7.49 9.36
CA ASP A 100 16.69 -7.58 9.64
C ASP A 100 16.06 -6.23 9.98
N GLU A 101 16.87 -5.25 10.37
CA GLU A 101 16.48 -3.87 10.61
C GLU A 101 17.43 -2.89 9.91
N VAL A 102 16.87 -1.88 9.24
CA VAL A 102 17.63 -0.74 8.69
C VAL A 102 16.95 0.58 9.01
N SER A 103 17.76 1.60 9.27
CA SER A 103 17.33 3.00 9.34
C SER A 103 17.87 3.74 8.12
N ILE A 104 17.00 4.45 7.40
CA ILE A 104 17.31 5.11 6.14
C ILE A 104 16.71 6.52 6.10
N GLU A 105 17.29 7.39 5.28
CA GLU A 105 16.70 8.70 5.01
C GLU A 105 15.56 8.59 3.99
N PRO A 106 14.57 9.50 4.02
CA PRO A 106 13.58 9.60 2.96
C PRO A 106 14.26 9.79 1.58
N GLY A 107 13.79 9.03 0.60
CA GLY A 107 14.34 8.97 -0.76
C GLY A 107 15.35 7.83 -0.98
N THR A 108 15.73 7.07 0.04
CA THR A 108 16.60 5.90 -0.11
C THR A 108 15.90 4.79 -0.91
N GLN A 109 16.63 4.22 -1.88
CA GLN A 109 16.26 2.96 -2.53
C GLN A 109 16.75 1.78 -1.69
N VAL A 110 15.83 0.89 -1.31
CA VAL A 110 16.15 -0.39 -0.66
C VAL A 110 15.98 -1.51 -1.67
N THR A 111 16.98 -2.39 -1.78
CA THR A 111 17.00 -3.56 -2.65
C THR A 111 17.07 -4.83 -1.83
N TRP A 112 16.15 -5.75 -2.04
CA TRP A 112 16.22 -7.11 -1.54
C TRP A 112 16.87 -8.01 -2.58
N ILE A 113 17.79 -8.87 -2.15
CA ILE A 113 18.42 -9.90 -3.01
C ILE A 113 18.11 -11.27 -2.44
N ASN A 114 17.55 -12.17 -3.26
CA ASN A 114 17.27 -13.53 -2.84
C ASN A 114 18.50 -14.42 -2.97
N ASN A 115 19.30 -14.52 -1.92
CA ASN A 115 20.43 -15.46 -1.83
C ASN A 115 20.04 -16.82 -1.20
N ASP A 116 18.75 -17.04 -0.93
CA ASP A 116 18.22 -18.32 -0.47
C ASP A 116 17.94 -19.26 -1.65
N ARG A 117 17.66 -20.53 -1.35
CA ARG A 117 17.41 -21.59 -2.35
C ARG A 117 15.96 -21.68 -2.80
N VAL A 118 15.08 -20.88 -2.19
CA VAL A 118 13.64 -20.90 -2.45
C VAL A 118 13.15 -19.54 -2.92
N PRO A 119 12.00 -19.45 -3.59
CA PRO A 119 11.46 -18.17 -4.03
C PRO A 119 10.87 -17.33 -2.90
N HIS A 120 11.04 -16.01 -2.97
CA HIS A 120 10.53 -15.06 -1.98
C HIS A 120 9.73 -13.92 -2.64
N THR A 121 8.68 -13.46 -1.96
CA THR A 121 7.84 -12.33 -2.41
C THR A 121 7.73 -11.34 -1.27
N MET A 122 8.30 -10.13 -1.41
CA MET A 122 8.32 -9.14 -0.34
C MET A 122 6.97 -8.43 -0.24
N VAL A 123 6.38 -8.45 0.97
CA VAL A 123 5.10 -7.79 1.24
C VAL A 123 5.20 -7.01 2.54
N GLU A 124 4.79 -5.75 2.51
CA GLU A 124 4.66 -4.91 3.69
C GLU A 124 3.34 -5.20 4.42
N TYR A 125 3.35 -5.10 5.75
CA TYR A 125 2.23 -5.50 6.60
C TYR A 125 0.93 -4.72 6.32
N HIS A 126 1.04 -3.41 6.08
CA HIS A 126 -0.06 -2.55 5.65
C HIS A 126 -0.24 -2.50 4.13
N ARG A 127 0.45 -3.37 3.39
CA ARG A 127 0.41 -3.49 1.93
C ARG A 127 0.80 -2.21 1.18
N LYS A 128 1.67 -1.39 1.79
CA LYS A 128 2.25 -0.23 1.09
C LYS A 128 3.10 -0.63 -0.12
N PHE A 129 3.64 -1.85 -0.12
CA PHE A 129 4.24 -2.47 -1.30
C PHE A 129 3.96 -3.97 -1.36
N TYR A 130 3.97 -4.50 -2.58
CA TYR A 130 3.92 -5.92 -2.90
C TYR A 130 4.89 -6.18 -4.06
N GLY A 131 5.96 -6.93 -3.80
CA GLY A 131 6.99 -7.25 -4.80
C GLY A 131 6.62 -8.43 -5.70
N PRO A 132 7.41 -8.67 -6.76
CA PRO A 132 7.29 -9.88 -7.57
C PRO A 132 7.80 -11.11 -6.80
N ARG A 133 7.53 -12.29 -7.35
CA ARG A 133 8.12 -13.56 -6.87
C ARG A 133 9.56 -13.65 -7.36
N MET A 134 10.52 -13.43 -6.46
CA MET A 134 11.95 -13.51 -6.74
C MET A 134 12.45 -14.97 -6.63
N LEU A 135 13.00 -15.52 -7.71
CA LEU A 135 13.78 -16.75 -7.73
C LEU A 135 15.16 -16.55 -7.06
N PRO A 136 15.90 -17.63 -6.75
CA PRO A 136 17.28 -17.51 -6.28
C PRO A 136 18.15 -16.65 -7.24
N GLY A 137 18.85 -15.68 -6.69
CA GLY A 137 19.67 -14.70 -7.41
C GLY A 137 18.91 -13.46 -7.91
N GLU A 138 17.58 -13.45 -7.85
CA GLU A 138 16.79 -12.28 -8.28
C GLU A 138 16.69 -11.21 -7.19
N SER A 139 16.35 -10.00 -7.60
CA SER A 139 16.24 -8.84 -6.70
C SER A 139 14.98 -8.01 -6.97
N PHE A 140 14.60 -7.23 -5.96
CA PHE A 140 13.47 -6.29 -6.00
C PHE A 140 13.87 -5.02 -5.26
N SER A 141 13.44 -3.85 -5.77
CA SER A 141 13.79 -2.56 -5.18
C SER A 141 12.57 -1.68 -4.96
N VAL A 142 12.57 -0.92 -3.87
CA VAL A 142 11.55 0.09 -3.53
C VAL A 142 12.24 1.37 -3.06
N VAL A 143 11.73 2.53 -3.47
CA VAL A 143 12.18 3.84 -2.96
C VAL A 143 11.25 4.28 -1.85
N PHE A 144 11.81 4.60 -0.68
CA PHE A 144 11.06 4.98 0.51
C PHE A 144 11.08 6.49 0.71
N THR A 145 10.01 7.20 0.34
CA THR A 145 9.95 8.67 0.43
C THR A 145 9.19 9.21 1.64
N GLU A 146 8.33 8.39 2.25
CA GLU A 146 7.52 8.79 3.40
C GLU A 146 8.21 8.36 4.71
N PRO A 147 8.37 9.26 5.69
CA PRO A 147 8.81 8.89 7.03
C PRO A 147 7.87 7.86 7.68
N GLY A 148 8.43 6.93 8.44
CA GLY A 148 7.64 5.93 9.15
C GLY A 148 8.36 4.60 9.38
N VAL A 149 7.65 3.64 9.96
CA VAL A 149 8.14 2.27 10.18
C VAL A 149 7.42 1.31 9.25
N TYR A 150 8.19 0.57 8.46
CA TYR A 150 7.70 -0.41 7.49
C TYR A 150 8.11 -1.80 7.96
N THR A 151 7.13 -2.59 8.39
CA THR A 151 7.36 -4.00 8.75
C THR A 151 6.96 -4.88 7.58
N TYR A 152 7.83 -5.77 7.14
CA TYR A 152 7.60 -6.60 5.96
C TYR A 152 7.99 -8.06 6.19
N PHE A 153 7.51 -8.93 5.30
CA PHE A 153 7.74 -10.37 5.37
C PHE A 153 7.73 -11.01 3.97
N SER A 154 8.17 -12.26 3.88
CA SER A 154 8.00 -13.06 2.66
C SER A 154 6.61 -13.70 2.63
N ALA A 155 5.78 -13.39 1.64
CA ALA A 155 4.45 -13.97 1.52
C ALA A 155 4.48 -15.49 1.36
N ASN A 156 5.53 -16.04 0.73
CA ASN A 156 5.73 -17.48 0.60
C ASN A 156 5.98 -18.15 1.95
N PHE A 157 6.59 -17.43 2.90
CA PHE A 157 6.99 -17.97 4.20
C PHE A 157 6.76 -16.98 5.36
N PRO A 158 5.51 -16.68 5.73
CA PRO A 158 5.19 -15.66 6.75
C PRO A 158 5.71 -15.99 8.17
N LYS A 159 6.14 -17.24 8.42
CA LYS A 159 6.64 -17.72 9.72
C LYS A 159 8.16 -17.59 9.90
N TRP A 160 8.92 -17.20 8.86
CA TRP A 160 10.39 -17.18 8.92
C TRP A 160 10.99 -15.91 9.57
N GLY A 161 10.14 -14.96 9.94
CA GLY A 161 10.55 -13.70 10.54
C GLY A 161 10.04 -12.52 9.72
N LYS A 162 10.28 -11.33 10.26
CA LYS A 162 9.90 -10.06 9.66
C LYS A 162 11.14 -9.19 9.56
N GLY A 163 11.23 -8.37 8.52
CA GLY A 163 12.18 -7.28 8.46
C GLY A 163 11.51 -5.95 8.82
N LYS A 164 12.32 -4.96 9.18
CA LYS A 164 11.87 -3.62 9.56
C LYS A 164 12.72 -2.55 8.89
N ILE A 165 12.07 -1.56 8.29
CA ILE A 165 12.73 -0.37 7.76
C ILE A 165 12.17 0.84 8.52
N VAL A 166 13.06 1.64 9.08
CA VAL A 166 12.73 2.93 9.70
C VAL A 166 13.17 4.04 8.74
N VAL A 167 12.22 4.84 8.26
CA VAL A 167 12.47 5.94 7.31
C VAL A 167 12.41 7.26 8.06
N GLY A 168 13.51 8.02 8.02
CA GLY A 168 13.69 9.26 8.78
C GLY A 168 13.97 9.02 10.27
N SER A 169 14.09 10.12 11.02
CA SER A 169 14.29 10.07 12.47
C SER A 169 12.97 9.77 13.21
N PRO A 170 13.01 9.13 14.40
CA PRO A 170 11.84 9.01 15.26
C PRO A 170 11.29 10.38 15.70
N GLU A 171 12.11 11.44 15.69
CA GLU A 171 11.69 12.82 16.00
C GLU A 171 10.76 13.42 14.93
N ASN A 172 10.95 13.05 13.66
CA ASN A 172 10.02 13.43 12.59
C ASN A 172 8.65 12.75 12.73
N GLN A 173 8.57 11.57 13.35
CA GLN A 173 7.29 10.91 13.64
C GLN A 173 6.55 11.62 14.78
N ILE A 174 7.26 12.05 15.84
CA ILE A 174 6.64 12.85 16.92
C ILE A 174 6.06 14.15 16.35
N THR A 175 6.80 14.85 15.49
CA THR A 175 6.31 16.10 14.91
C THR A 175 5.12 15.86 13.98
N GLY A 176 5.15 14.80 13.15
CA GLY A 176 4.02 14.43 12.28
C GLY A 176 2.77 14.05 13.05
N ASP A 177 2.90 13.22 14.09
CA ASP A 177 1.78 12.77 14.93
C ASP A 177 1.21 13.93 15.75
N VAL A 178 2.07 14.80 16.31
CA VAL A 178 1.61 16.00 17.03
C VAL A 178 0.93 16.98 16.08
N VAL A 179 1.44 17.18 14.87
CA VAL A 179 0.77 18.05 13.88
C VAL A 179 -0.56 17.45 13.43
N ALA A 180 -0.65 16.13 13.25
CA ALA A 180 -1.90 15.45 12.93
C ALA A 180 -2.92 15.52 14.07
N GLU A 181 -2.47 15.38 15.32
CA GLU A 181 -3.31 15.51 16.52
C GLU A 181 -3.80 16.95 16.71
N LEU A 182 -2.92 17.95 16.54
CA LEU A 182 -3.31 19.36 16.61
C LEU A 182 -4.30 19.74 15.49
N ALA A 183 -4.13 19.21 14.28
CA ALA A 183 -5.07 19.40 13.19
C ALA A 183 -6.43 18.72 13.47
N ARG A 184 -6.43 17.61 14.21
CA ARG A 184 -7.64 16.91 14.65
C ARG A 184 -8.38 17.71 15.73
N GLU A 185 -7.67 18.25 16.72
CA GLU A 185 -8.24 19.09 17.78
C GLU A 185 -8.86 20.39 17.22
N GLU A 186 -8.23 21.01 16.22
CA GLU A 186 -8.78 22.20 15.57
C GLU A 186 -10.13 21.90 14.87
N ASN A 187 -10.23 20.75 14.22
CA ASN A 187 -11.43 20.35 13.50
C ASN A 187 -12.55 19.96 14.48
N ASP A 188 -12.24 19.20 15.54
CA ASP A 188 -13.19 18.81 16.58
C ASP A 188 -13.71 20.03 17.36
N SER A 189 -12.86 21.03 17.62
CA SER A 189 -13.27 22.29 18.25
C SER A 189 -14.21 23.12 17.37
N LYS A 190 -13.96 23.16 16.06
CA LYS A 190 -14.86 23.83 15.10
C LYS A 190 -16.21 23.13 15.03
N PHE A 191 -16.26 21.79 15.05
CA PHE A 191 -17.52 21.04 15.11
C PHE A 191 -18.27 21.24 16.44
N ALA A 192 -17.56 21.30 17.57
CA ALA A 192 -18.15 21.58 18.89
C ALA A 192 -18.74 23.01 18.98
N LEU A 193 -18.04 24.00 18.43
CA LEU A 193 -18.54 25.38 18.39
C LEU A 193 -19.75 25.51 17.45
N LEU A 194 -19.71 24.88 16.28
CA LEU A 194 -20.82 24.91 15.33
C LEU A 194 -22.08 24.24 15.90
N THR A 195 -21.91 23.12 16.61
CA THR A 195 -23.02 22.42 17.28
C THR A 195 -23.61 23.23 18.44
N LEU A 196 -22.77 23.88 19.26
CA LEU A 196 -23.24 24.79 20.32
C LEU A 196 -24.04 25.97 19.76
N LEU A 197 -23.51 26.65 18.72
CA LEU A 197 -24.20 27.76 18.06
C LEU A 197 -25.55 27.32 17.47
N PHE A 198 -25.61 26.12 16.90
CA PHE A 198 -26.86 25.56 16.38
C PHE A 198 -27.89 25.28 17.49
N VAL A 199 -27.47 24.70 18.62
CA VAL A 199 -28.37 24.47 19.78
C VAL A 199 -28.91 25.79 20.32
N VAL A 200 -28.06 26.81 20.44
CA VAL A 200 -28.47 28.16 20.89
C VAL A 200 -29.45 28.79 19.90
N LEU A 201 -29.19 28.67 18.60
CA LEU A 201 -30.10 29.16 17.55
C LEU A 201 -31.47 28.49 17.65
N VAL A 202 -31.51 27.16 17.73
CA VAL A 202 -32.76 26.39 17.85
C VAL A 202 -33.52 26.78 19.12
N TYR A 203 -32.84 26.86 20.26
CA TYR A 203 -33.44 27.28 21.52
C TYR A 203 -34.05 28.68 21.43
N THR A 204 -33.30 29.63 20.85
CA THR A 204 -33.75 31.02 20.70
C THR A 204 -34.98 31.11 19.79
N VAL A 205 -34.99 30.38 18.67
CA VAL A 205 -36.15 30.29 17.76
C VAL A 205 -37.34 29.67 18.48
N CYS A 206 -37.15 28.58 19.23
CA CYS A 206 -38.22 27.95 20.01
C CYS A 206 -38.83 28.92 21.04
N VAL A 207 -37.99 29.66 21.78
CA VAL A 207 -38.46 30.66 22.76
C VAL A 207 -39.23 31.78 22.06
N VAL A 208 -38.73 32.31 20.94
CA VAL A 208 -39.41 33.38 20.17
C VAL A 208 -40.75 32.90 19.62
N VAL A 209 -40.81 31.70 19.04
CA VAL A 209 -42.06 31.10 18.53
C VAL A 209 -43.03 30.81 19.66
N HIS A 210 -42.57 30.29 20.81
CA HIS A 210 -43.41 30.04 21.96
C HIS A 210 -43.98 31.34 22.54
N ARG A 211 -43.16 32.40 22.65
CA ARG A 211 -43.62 33.72 23.09
C ARG A 211 -44.61 34.34 22.11
N LYS A 212 -44.40 34.18 20.80
CA LYS A 212 -45.31 34.70 19.77
C LYS A 212 -46.65 33.96 19.69
N ARG A 213 -46.72 32.69 20.11
CA ARG A 213 -47.98 31.93 20.23
C ARG A 213 -48.79 32.25 21.49
N ARG A 214 -48.21 32.96 22.46
CA ARG A 214 -48.86 33.35 23.71
C ARG A 214 -49.57 34.73 23.62
N TYR A 215 -49.41 35.44 22.51
CA TYR A 215 -50.09 36.69 22.16
C TYR A 215 -50.92 36.47 20.90
#